data_AF-A0A6G5A7S8-F1
#
_entry.id   AF-A0A6G5A7S8-F1
#
_cell.length_a   1.000
_cell.length_b   1.000
_cell.length_c   1.000
_cell.angle_alpha   90.00
_cell.angle_beta   90.00
_cell.angle_gamma   90.00
#
_symmetry.space_group_name_H-M   'P 1'
#
loop_
_entity.id
_entity.type
_entity.pdbx_description
1 polymer ?
#
loop_
_entity_poly.entity_id
_entity_poly.type
_entity_poly.pdbx_seq_one_letter_code
_entity_poly.pdbx_strand_id
1 'polypeptide(L)'
;MGPVVNFFCFIVQVGNRPSLYSKRSSDTCLLLFPGPSVIYDNVSECFHVLKLLLCGDIESNPGPDDKVLTAIASLSAKVDSRHAELLAVLNQVQSNQSLLEQKVTDLSSRLATVETMVESYDSGHHIPDLPQAVNTVIRNETTALHSRLDELEDRSRRDNLIFFGIADNVSEGWAQSEKIITDLISQKLDLNLSNEAIQRAHRLGAYVPNECRPIIVKFQSSK
;
A
#
# COMPACT_ATOMS: atom_id res chain seq x y z
N MET A 1 110.60 -61.17 -39.92
CA MET A 1 109.29 -60.87 -40.53
C MET A 1 108.34 -60.54 -39.39
N GLY A 2 108.12 -59.24 -39.13
CA GLY A 2 107.16 -58.74 -38.12
C GLY A 2 105.74 -58.77 -38.68
N PRO A 3 104.84 -57.82 -38.34
CA PRO A 3 104.67 -56.93 -37.18
C PRO A 3 103.47 -57.46 -36.33
N VAL A 4 102.81 -56.76 -35.40
CA VAL A 4 101.76 -55.75 -35.61
C VAL A 4 101.57 -55.03 -34.27
N VAL A 5 101.99 -53.77 -34.21
CA VAL A 5 101.52 -52.84 -33.18
C VAL A 5 100.05 -52.56 -33.53
N ASN A 6 99.12 -53.11 -32.77
CA ASN A 6 97.70 -52.81 -32.94
C ASN A 6 97.45 -51.38 -32.46
N PHE A 7 97.39 -50.46 -33.41
CA PHE A 7 96.93 -49.10 -33.20
C PHE A 7 95.41 -49.19 -32.96
N PHE A 8 94.99 -49.31 -31.70
CA PHE A 8 93.56 -49.27 -31.36
C PHE A 8 93.01 -47.87 -31.69
N CYS A 9 92.35 -47.75 -32.83
CA CYS A 9 91.65 -46.55 -33.26
C CYS A 9 90.21 -46.62 -32.71
N PHE A 10 89.92 -45.84 -31.67
CA PHE A 10 88.58 -45.76 -31.10
C PHE A 10 87.74 -44.75 -31.91
N ILE A 11 86.72 -45.24 -32.61
CA ILE A 11 85.74 -44.39 -33.30
C ILE A 11 84.55 -44.20 -32.35
N VAL A 12 84.40 -43.00 -31.81
CA VAL A 12 83.24 -42.64 -30.98
C VAL A 12 82.05 -42.41 -31.90
N GLN A 13 81.06 -43.30 -31.87
CA GLN A 13 79.80 -43.12 -32.60
C GLN A 13 78.74 -42.50 -31.68
N VAL A 14 78.23 -41.33 -32.05
CA VAL A 14 77.16 -40.64 -31.32
C VAL A 14 75.82 -40.92 -32.02
N GLY A 15 74.86 -41.48 -31.29
CA GLY A 15 73.50 -41.76 -31.79
C GLY A 15 72.46 -40.89 -31.11
N ASN A 16 71.49 -40.38 -31.89
CA ASN A 16 70.46 -39.45 -31.41
C ASN A 16 69.16 -40.14 -30.92
N ARG A 17 69.22 -41.45 -30.64
CA ARG A 17 68.06 -42.23 -30.16
C ARG A 17 68.47 -43.15 -29.02
N PRO A 18 67.71 -43.18 -27.91
CA PRO A 18 67.96 -44.12 -26.83
C PRO A 18 67.55 -45.52 -27.29
N SER A 19 68.53 -46.31 -27.70
CA SER A 19 68.31 -47.73 -27.99
C SER A 19 68.26 -48.49 -26.65
N LEU A 20 67.10 -48.54 -25.99
CA LEU A 20 66.89 -49.32 -24.76
C LEU A 20 67.04 -50.85 -24.97
N TYR A 21 67.25 -51.32 -26.20
CA TYR A 21 67.65 -52.68 -26.52
C TYR A 21 69.06 -52.68 -27.12
N SER A 22 70.07 -53.06 -26.34
CA SER A 22 71.43 -53.25 -26.83
C SER A 22 71.45 -54.40 -27.84
N LYS A 23 71.72 -54.12 -29.12
CA LYS A 23 72.10 -55.16 -30.08
C LYS A 23 73.49 -55.67 -29.68
N ARG A 24 73.57 -56.97 -29.38
CA ARG A 24 74.80 -57.68 -29.01
C ARG A 24 75.80 -57.58 -30.16
N SER A 25 76.79 -56.68 -30.05
CA SER A 25 77.93 -56.60 -30.97
C SER A 25 79.10 -57.41 -30.39
N SER A 26 79.78 -58.15 -31.25
CA SER A 26 80.94 -59.00 -30.92
C SER A 26 82.25 -58.24 -30.85
N ASP A 27 82.23 -56.92 -31.07
CA ASP A 27 83.41 -56.07 -31.13
C ASP A 27 83.74 -55.50 -29.74
N THR A 28 84.80 -56.01 -29.12
CA THR A 28 85.25 -55.68 -27.75
C THR A 28 85.78 -54.26 -27.55
N CYS A 29 85.79 -53.41 -28.58
CA CYS A 29 86.35 -52.05 -28.53
C CYS A 29 85.35 -50.93 -28.86
N LEU A 30 84.03 -51.20 -28.86
CA LEU A 30 83.02 -50.20 -29.19
C LEU A 30 82.29 -49.69 -27.94
N LEU A 31 82.67 -48.51 -27.44
CA LEU A 31 81.94 -47.80 -26.39
C LEU A 31 80.93 -46.84 -27.04
N LEU A 32 79.64 -47.18 -26.96
CA LEU A 32 78.56 -46.33 -27.44
C LEU A 32 78.12 -45.39 -26.32
N PHE A 33 78.55 -44.13 -26.40
CA PHE A 33 78.09 -43.10 -25.46
C PHE A 33 76.80 -42.44 -25.99
N PRO A 34 75.81 -42.19 -25.10
CA PRO A 34 74.64 -41.41 -25.48
C PRO A 34 75.05 -39.98 -25.87
N GLY A 35 74.27 -39.33 -26.73
CA GLY A 35 74.60 -37.98 -27.22
C GLY A 35 74.69 -36.93 -26.08
N PRO A 36 75.35 -35.79 -26.33
CA PRO A 36 75.61 -34.76 -25.30
C PRO A 36 74.35 -34.27 -24.57
N SER A 37 73.22 -34.17 -25.28
CA SER A 37 71.92 -33.79 -24.69
C SER A 37 71.45 -34.80 -23.65
N VAL A 38 71.57 -36.10 -23.96
CA VAL A 38 71.13 -37.18 -23.08
C VAL A 38 72.00 -37.25 -21.83
N ILE A 39 73.30 -36.98 -21.96
CA ILE A 39 74.21 -36.87 -20.81
C ILE A 39 73.78 -35.70 -19.91
N TYR A 40 73.45 -34.55 -20.49
CA TYR A 40 72.98 -33.40 -19.73
C TYR A 40 71.67 -33.68 -18.98
N ASP A 41 70.71 -34.33 -19.65
CA ASP A 41 69.43 -34.70 -19.03
C ASP A 41 69.62 -35.67 -17.87
N ASN A 42 70.48 -36.69 -18.02
CA ASN A 42 70.80 -37.63 -16.93
C ASN A 42 71.50 -36.93 -15.77
N VAL A 43 72.44 -36.01 -16.04
CA VAL A 43 73.12 -35.24 -14.98
C VAL A 43 72.14 -34.32 -14.23
N SER A 44 71.21 -33.70 -14.96
CA SER A 44 70.14 -32.86 -14.39
C SER A 44 69.21 -33.68 -13.48
N GLU A 45 68.79 -34.87 -13.93
CA GLU A 45 68.00 -35.80 -13.11
C GLU A 45 68.76 -36.25 -11.86
N CYS A 46 70.03 -36.63 -11.99
CA CYS A 46 70.87 -36.96 -10.83
C CYS A 46 70.98 -35.79 -9.84
N PHE A 47 71.06 -34.55 -10.32
CA PHE A 47 71.11 -33.37 -9.47
C PHE A 47 69.80 -33.13 -8.70
N HIS A 48 68.65 -33.40 -9.31
CA HIS A 48 67.35 -33.36 -8.62
C HIS A 48 67.24 -34.43 -7.52
N VAL A 49 67.71 -35.65 -7.78
CA VAL A 49 67.75 -36.72 -6.77
C VAL A 49 68.71 -36.36 -5.62
N LEU A 50 69.86 -35.76 -5.92
CA LEU A 50 70.78 -35.25 -4.89
C LEU A 50 70.15 -34.14 -4.04
N LYS A 51 69.32 -33.27 -4.62
CA LYS A 51 68.55 -32.28 -3.85
C LYS A 51 67.52 -32.92 -2.93
N LEU A 52 66.90 -34.03 -3.34
CA LEU A 52 66.02 -34.79 -2.47
C LEU A 52 66.78 -35.44 -1.30
N LEU A 53 68.03 -35.87 -1.49
CA LEU A 53 68.88 -36.34 -0.38
C LEU A 53 69.26 -35.22 0.62
N LEU A 54 69.19 -33.95 0.22
CA LEU A 54 69.42 -32.81 1.12
C LEU A 54 68.17 -32.44 1.94
N CYS A 55 66.99 -32.83 1.48
CA CYS A 55 65.80 -32.87 2.32
C CYS A 55 65.99 -34.04 3.28
N GLY A 56 66.41 -33.75 4.52
CA GLY A 56 66.75 -34.77 5.51
C GLY A 56 65.70 -35.88 5.66
N ASP A 57 66.12 -36.98 6.29
CA ASP A 57 65.29 -38.18 6.48
C ASP A 57 63.93 -37.83 7.10
N ILE A 58 62.86 -38.37 6.51
CA ILE A 58 61.49 -38.17 6.99
C ILE A 58 61.32 -38.75 8.41
N GLU A 59 62.09 -39.79 8.75
CA GLU A 59 62.10 -40.41 10.08
C GLU A 59 62.87 -39.58 11.12
N SER A 60 63.71 -38.64 10.67
CA SER A 60 64.43 -37.69 11.53
C SER A 60 63.67 -36.37 11.76
N ASN A 61 62.48 -36.22 11.19
CA ASN A 61 61.60 -35.10 11.51
C ASN A 61 60.98 -35.34 12.90
N PRO A 62 61.36 -34.57 13.94
CA PRO A 62 60.88 -34.79 15.31
C PRO A 62 59.38 -34.49 15.48
N GLY A 63 58.70 -34.03 14.42
CA GLY A 63 57.33 -33.59 14.46
C GLY A 63 57.19 -32.22 15.12
N PRO A 64 55.96 -31.69 15.19
CA PRO A 64 55.70 -30.43 15.87
C PRO A 64 55.97 -30.54 17.37
N ASP A 65 56.66 -29.53 17.93
CA ASP A 65 56.97 -29.44 19.37
C ASP A 65 55.72 -29.59 20.25
N ASP A 66 55.89 -30.11 21.47
CA ASP A 66 54.81 -30.27 22.47
C ASP A 66 54.04 -28.95 22.76
N LYS A 67 54.71 -27.81 22.64
CA LYS A 67 54.08 -26.48 22.76
C LYS A 67 53.06 -26.22 21.64
N VAL A 68 53.33 -26.71 20.44
CA VAL A 68 52.43 -26.63 19.29
C VAL A 68 51.28 -27.60 19.48
N LEU A 69 51.55 -28.83 19.93
CA LEU A 69 50.51 -29.83 20.22
C LEU A 69 49.52 -29.36 21.29
N THR A 70 50.02 -28.78 22.39
CA THR A 70 49.19 -28.24 23.47
C THR A 70 48.39 -27.01 23.03
N ALA A 71 48.98 -26.13 22.20
CA ALA A 71 48.26 -25.01 21.61
C ALA A 71 47.11 -25.47 20.70
N ILE A 72 47.35 -26.46 19.84
CA ILE A 72 46.33 -27.07 18.96
C ILE A 72 45.21 -27.71 19.79
N ALA A 73 45.55 -28.49 20.82
CA ALA A 73 44.57 -29.10 21.71
C ALA A 73 43.69 -28.04 22.42
N SER A 74 44.32 -26.96 22.92
CA SER A 74 43.60 -25.86 23.56
C SER A 74 42.69 -25.09 22.59
N LEU A 75 43.10 -24.96 21.33
CA LEU A 75 42.31 -24.35 20.28
C LEU A 75 41.13 -25.24 19.91
N SER A 76 41.34 -26.55 19.77
CA SER A 76 40.27 -27.52 19.51
C SER A 76 39.20 -27.43 20.60
N ALA A 77 39.60 -27.47 21.88
CA ALA A 77 38.66 -27.37 23.00
C ALA A 77 37.87 -26.04 22.98
N LYS A 78 38.51 -24.92 22.63
CA LYS A 78 37.83 -23.63 22.46
C LYS A 78 36.87 -23.62 21.28
N VAL A 79 37.24 -24.26 20.17
CA VAL A 79 36.39 -24.40 18.98
C VAL A 79 35.17 -25.26 19.31
N ASP A 80 35.34 -26.37 20.00
CA ASP A 80 34.25 -27.26 20.43
C ASP A 80 33.27 -26.53 21.36
N SER A 81 33.78 -25.74 22.32
CA SER A 81 32.94 -24.91 23.20
C SER A 81 32.12 -23.89 22.40
N ARG A 82 32.74 -23.19 21.45
CA ARG A 82 32.02 -22.23 20.58
C ARG A 82 31.00 -22.92 19.69
N HIS A 83 31.31 -24.11 19.17
CA HIS A 83 30.36 -24.88 18.38
C HIS A 83 29.15 -25.30 19.22
N ALA A 84 29.34 -25.70 20.48
CA ALA A 84 28.24 -26.01 21.39
C ALA A 84 27.36 -24.77 21.66
N GLU A 85 27.97 -23.61 21.87
CA GLU A 85 27.24 -22.34 22.04
C GLU A 85 26.45 -21.95 20.77
N LEU A 86 27.07 -22.06 19.59
CA LEU A 86 26.41 -21.78 18.32
C LEU A 86 25.22 -22.71 18.07
N LEU A 87 25.36 -24.00 18.38
CA LEU A 87 24.25 -24.95 18.29
C LEU A 87 23.09 -24.58 19.22
N ALA A 88 23.39 -24.12 20.44
CA ALA A 88 22.36 -23.65 21.37
C ALA A 88 21.62 -22.42 20.82
N VAL A 89 22.35 -21.44 20.27
CA VAL A 89 21.75 -20.25 19.65
C VAL A 89 20.91 -20.62 18.43
N LEU A 90 21.38 -21.54 17.58
CA LEU A 90 20.64 -22.00 16.40
C LEU A 90 19.32 -22.66 16.80
N ASN A 91 19.33 -23.54 17.81
CA ASN A 91 18.11 -24.17 18.32
C ASN A 91 17.13 -23.13 18.89
N GLN A 92 17.64 -22.12 19.59
CA GLN A 92 16.82 -21.03 20.11
C GLN A 92 16.20 -20.19 19.00
N VAL A 93 16.96 -19.84 17.96
CA VAL A 93 16.46 -19.10 16.80
C VAL A 93 15.40 -19.91 16.06
N GLN A 94 15.61 -21.21 15.88
CA GLN A 94 14.63 -22.09 15.26
C GLN A 94 13.33 -22.14 16.05
N SER A 95 13.41 -22.23 17.38
CA SER A 95 12.22 -22.18 18.25
C SER A 95 11.47 -20.85 18.14
N ASN A 96 12.21 -19.74 18.16
CA ASN A 96 11.63 -18.40 18.00
C ASN A 96 10.97 -18.22 16.62
N GLN A 97 11.58 -18.75 15.56
CA GLN A 97 11.04 -18.70 14.21
C GLN A 97 9.70 -19.44 14.13
N SER A 98 9.63 -20.66 14.69
CA SER A 98 8.38 -21.43 14.73
C SER A 98 7.28 -20.72 15.52
N LEU A 99 7.61 -20.10 16.66
CA LEU A 99 6.66 -19.31 17.44
C LEU A 99 6.16 -18.08 16.66
N LEU A 100 7.04 -17.42 15.92
CA LEU A 100 6.70 -16.26 15.11
C LEU A 100 5.77 -16.66 13.96
N GLU A 101 6.06 -17.76 13.27
CA GLU A 101 5.20 -18.34 12.23
C GLU A 101 3.80 -18.63 12.78
N GLN A 102 3.70 -19.25 13.97
CA GLN A 102 2.42 -19.50 14.63
C GLN A 102 1.65 -18.20 14.89
N LYS A 103 2.30 -17.16 15.42
CA LYS A 103 1.66 -15.85 15.66
C LYS A 103 1.21 -15.18 14.38
N VAL A 104 2.00 -15.26 13.31
CA VAL A 104 1.62 -14.72 11.99
C VAL A 104 0.37 -15.43 11.47
N THR A 105 0.31 -16.77 11.56
CA THR A 105 -0.87 -17.53 11.13
C THR A 105 -2.13 -17.19 11.93
N ASP A 106 -2.01 -17.01 13.26
CA ASP A 106 -3.13 -16.57 14.12
C ASP A 106 -3.63 -15.18 13.72
N LEU A 107 -2.71 -14.22 13.53
CA LEU A 107 -3.07 -12.87 13.12
C LEU A 107 -3.76 -12.86 11.75
N SER A 108 -3.28 -13.65 10.79
CA SER A 108 -3.93 -13.79 9.48
C SER A 108 -5.35 -14.34 9.59
N SER A 109 -5.58 -15.34 10.45
CA SER A 109 -6.91 -15.88 10.73
C SER A 109 -7.85 -14.82 11.32
N ARG A 110 -7.37 -14.06 12.31
CA ARG A 110 -8.16 -13.01 12.95
C ARG A 110 -8.47 -11.88 11.98
N LEU A 111 -7.51 -11.52 11.13
CA LEU A 111 -7.69 -10.48 10.11
C LEU A 111 -8.74 -10.89 9.08
N ALA A 112 -8.72 -12.12 8.59
CA ALA A 112 -9.77 -12.65 7.71
C ALA A 112 -11.17 -12.63 8.38
N THR A 113 -11.23 -12.87 9.68
CA THR A 113 -12.50 -12.77 10.44
C THR A 113 -12.98 -11.32 10.51
N VAL A 114 -12.07 -10.37 10.73
CA VAL A 114 -12.42 -8.93 10.73
C VAL A 114 -12.86 -8.48 9.34
N GLU A 115 -12.16 -8.89 8.29
CA GLU A 115 -12.53 -8.57 6.91
C GLU A 115 -13.94 -9.06 6.56
N THR A 116 -14.27 -10.31 6.88
CA THR A 116 -15.63 -10.84 6.66
C THR A 116 -16.70 -10.11 7.48
N MET A 117 -16.40 -9.76 8.74
CA MET A 117 -17.30 -8.94 9.56
C MET A 117 -17.49 -7.54 8.97
N VAL A 118 -16.43 -6.90 8.49
CA VAL A 118 -16.49 -5.59 7.83
C VAL A 118 -17.28 -5.67 6.54
N GLU A 119 -17.06 -6.68 5.69
CA GLU A 119 -17.85 -6.90 4.47
C GLU A 119 -19.34 -7.08 4.79
N SER A 120 -19.68 -7.82 5.85
CA SER A 120 -21.07 -7.99 6.30
C SER A 120 -21.69 -6.68 6.81
N TYR A 121 -20.89 -5.82 7.44
CA TYR A 121 -21.34 -4.54 7.99
C TYR A 121 -21.49 -3.47 6.90
N ASP A 122 -20.58 -3.46 5.93
CA ASP A 122 -20.60 -2.56 4.76
C ASP A 122 -21.77 -2.92 3.84
N SER A 123 -22.04 -4.21 3.66
CA SER A 123 -23.27 -4.69 2.99
C SER A 123 -24.56 -4.27 3.70
N GLY A 124 -24.51 -4.01 5.01
CA GLY A 124 -25.63 -3.53 5.82
C GLY A 124 -25.79 -2.01 5.91
N HIS A 125 -24.81 -1.22 5.45
CA HIS A 125 -24.82 0.25 5.57
C HIS A 125 -25.25 1.01 4.31
N HIS A 126 -25.69 0.31 3.26
CA HIS A 126 -26.67 0.89 2.37
C HIS A 126 -28.04 0.88 3.04
N ILE A 127 -28.27 1.88 3.89
CA ILE A 127 -29.59 2.38 4.24
C ILE A 127 -29.89 3.62 3.37
N PRO A 128 -29.85 3.61 2.02
CA PRO A 128 -30.33 4.74 1.23
C PRO A 128 -31.86 4.86 1.36
N ASP A 129 -32.54 3.75 1.68
CA ASP A 129 -34.01 3.69 1.68
C ASP A 129 -34.64 4.37 2.89
N LEU A 130 -34.05 4.29 4.10
CA LEU A 130 -34.67 4.91 5.27
C LEU A 130 -34.60 6.44 5.23
N PRO A 131 -33.45 7.10 4.96
CA PRO A 131 -33.39 8.55 4.82
C PRO A 131 -34.26 9.03 3.65
N GLN A 132 -34.33 8.27 2.56
CA GLN A 132 -35.16 8.61 1.42
C GLN A 132 -36.66 8.47 1.75
N ALA A 133 -37.07 7.39 2.39
CA ALA A 133 -38.45 7.16 2.84
C ALA A 133 -38.90 8.20 3.89
N VAL A 134 -38.03 8.54 4.84
CA VAL A 134 -38.31 9.60 5.82
C VAL A 134 -38.46 10.95 5.12
N ASN A 135 -37.57 11.28 4.18
CA ASN A 135 -37.67 12.53 3.43
C ASN A 135 -38.94 12.60 2.56
N THR A 136 -39.36 11.50 1.93
CA THR A 136 -40.59 11.49 1.13
C THR A 136 -41.83 11.67 2.00
N VAL A 137 -41.89 11.01 3.16
CA VAL A 137 -42.99 11.19 4.13
C VAL A 137 -43.07 12.64 4.61
N ILE A 138 -41.96 13.23 5.01
CA ILE A 138 -41.91 14.63 5.47
C ILE A 138 -42.33 15.60 4.36
N ARG A 139 -41.87 15.38 3.12
CA ARG A 139 -42.26 16.23 1.97
C ARG A 139 -43.74 16.12 1.65
N ASN A 140 -44.31 14.94 1.75
CA ASN A 140 -45.73 14.75 1.51
C ASN A 140 -46.58 15.43 2.59
N GLU A 141 -46.19 15.29 3.86
CA GLU A 141 -46.90 15.94 4.97
C GLU A 141 -46.79 17.46 4.90
N THR A 142 -45.61 18.01 4.61
CA THR A 142 -45.43 19.46 4.44
C THR A 142 -46.24 20.01 3.28
N THR A 143 -46.30 19.29 2.15
CA THR A 143 -47.13 19.68 0.99
C THR A 143 -48.62 19.66 1.35
N ALA A 144 -49.08 18.62 2.06
CA ALA A 144 -50.48 18.51 2.49
C ALA A 144 -50.86 19.62 3.49
N LEU A 145 -49.98 19.96 4.42
CA LEU A 145 -50.18 21.04 5.38
C LEU A 145 -50.25 22.40 4.69
N HIS A 146 -49.36 22.67 3.72
CA HIS A 146 -49.41 23.91 2.94
C HIS A 146 -50.71 24.02 2.14
N SER A 147 -51.13 22.97 1.44
CA SER A 147 -52.41 22.97 0.71
C SER A 147 -53.60 23.27 1.62
N ARG A 148 -53.61 22.69 2.83
CA ARG A 148 -54.67 22.94 3.81
C ARG A 148 -54.63 24.37 4.35
N LEU A 149 -53.44 24.94 4.53
CA LEU A 149 -53.27 26.32 4.96
C LEU A 149 -53.80 27.27 3.87
N ASP A 150 -53.43 27.04 2.61
CA ASP A 150 -53.89 27.82 1.47
C ASP A 150 -55.42 27.79 1.37
N GLU A 151 -56.04 26.62 1.46
CA GLU A 151 -57.51 26.49 1.45
C GLU A 151 -58.19 27.24 2.60
N LEU A 152 -57.58 27.25 3.79
CA LEU A 152 -58.11 27.96 4.95
C LEU A 152 -57.96 29.47 4.80
N GLU A 153 -56.83 29.94 4.24
CA GLU A 153 -56.62 31.36 3.93
C GLU A 153 -57.59 31.84 2.86
N ASP A 154 -57.76 31.09 1.78
CA ASP A 154 -58.70 31.40 0.71
C ASP A 154 -60.13 31.47 1.22
N ARG A 155 -60.55 30.48 2.03
CA ARG A 155 -61.87 30.48 2.66
C ARG A 155 -62.05 31.68 3.60
N SER A 156 -60.99 32.06 4.33
CA SER A 156 -61.03 33.21 5.24
C SER A 156 -61.10 34.56 4.50
N ARG A 157 -60.50 34.63 3.31
CA ARG A 157 -60.40 35.84 2.49
C ARG A 157 -61.47 35.96 1.41
N ARG A 158 -62.23 34.91 1.12
CA ARG A 158 -63.23 34.85 0.03
C ARG A 158 -64.25 36.00 0.06
N ASP A 159 -64.68 36.40 1.25
CA ASP A 159 -65.69 37.45 1.41
C ASP A 159 -65.05 38.84 1.63
N ASN A 160 -63.73 38.95 1.45
CA ASN A 160 -63.00 40.20 1.54
C ASN A 160 -62.77 40.77 0.14
N LEU A 161 -63.14 42.03 -0.08
CA LEU A 161 -62.78 42.80 -1.26
C LEU A 161 -61.83 43.94 -0.90
N ILE A 162 -60.97 44.30 -1.85
CA ILE A 162 -59.98 45.38 -1.69
C ILE A 162 -60.31 46.50 -2.67
N PHE A 163 -60.49 47.71 -2.14
CA PHE A 163 -60.80 48.90 -2.91
C PHE A 163 -59.59 49.83 -2.97
N PHE A 164 -59.14 50.13 -4.19
CA PHE A 164 -58.00 51.00 -4.46
C PHE A 164 -58.45 52.38 -4.96
N GLY A 165 -57.56 53.37 -4.86
CA GLY A 165 -57.79 54.71 -5.42
C GLY A 165 -58.76 55.59 -4.64
N ILE A 166 -59.12 55.21 -3.41
CA ILE A 166 -59.95 56.02 -2.51
C ILE A 166 -59.04 56.97 -1.73
N ALA A 167 -59.35 58.27 -1.76
CA ALA A 167 -58.61 59.31 -1.04
C ALA A 167 -58.44 58.94 0.44
N ASP A 168 -57.20 58.97 0.94
CA ASP A 168 -56.81 58.51 2.28
C ASP A 168 -56.69 59.69 3.25
N ASN A 169 -57.02 59.46 4.52
CA ASN A 169 -56.95 60.45 5.58
C ASN A 169 -56.17 59.88 6.77
N VAL A 170 -55.33 60.72 7.37
CA VAL A 170 -54.46 60.39 8.52
C VAL A 170 -55.27 59.81 9.68
N SER A 171 -56.46 60.36 9.93
CA SER A 171 -57.31 60.01 11.07
C SER A 171 -58.56 59.21 10.64
N GLU A 172 -58.46 58.40 9.58
CA GLU A 172 -59.57 57.56 9.13
C GLU A 172 -59.83 56.38 10.09
N GLY A 173 -60.99 56.38 10.73
CA GLY A 173 -61.48 55.27 11.56
C GLY A 173 -62.33 54.26 10.78
N TRP A 174 -62.60 53.09 11.37
CA TRP A 174 -63.34 52.01 10.70
C TRP A 174 -64.74 52.42 10.23
N ALA A 175 -65.48 53.17 11.05
CA ALA A 175 -66.81 53.67 10.69
C ALA A 175 -66.78 54.66 9.51
N GLN A 176 -65.68 55.41 9.36
CA GLN A 176 -65.48 56.30 8.22
C GLN A 176 -65.16 55.50 6.96
N SER A 177 -64.27 54.50 7.05
CA SER A 177 -63.99 53.58 5.93
C SER A 177 -65.26 52.87 5.45
N GLU A 178 -66.09 52.39 6.37
CA GLU A 178 -67.36 51.74 6.05
C GLU A 178 -68.31 52.69 5.31
N LYS A 179 -68.48 53.92 5.82
CA LYS A 179 -69.32 54.93 5.17
C LYS A 179 -68.82 55.27 3.77
N ILE A 180 -67.52 55.48 3.59
CA ILE A 180 -66.91 55.77 2.28
C ILE A 180 -67.26 54.66 1.27
N ILE A 181 -67.19 53.40 1.69
CA ILE A 181 -67.51 52.25 0.83
C ILE A 181 -68.99 52.18 0.52
N THR A 182 -69.88 52.35 1.51
CA THR A 182 -71.33 52.34 1.32
C THR A 182 -71.77 53.46 0.37
N ASP A 183 -71.24 54.68 0.56
CA ASP A 183 -71.51 55.83 -0.30
C ASP A 183 -70.99 55.57 -1.74
N LEU A 184 -69.80 54.98 -1.89
CA LEU A 184 -69.21 54.65 -3.19
C LEU A 184 -70.04 53.59 -3.93
N ILE A 185 -70.49 52.55 -3.24
CA ILE A 185 -71.30 51.47 -3.82
C ILE A 185 -72.67 52.00 -4.24
N SER A 186 -73.33 52.79 -3.39
CA SER A 186 -74.61 53.43 -3.73
C SER A 186 -74.46 54.35 -4.95
N GLN A 187 -73.40 55.19 -4.98
CA GLN A 187 -73.19 56.13 -6.07
C GLN A 187 -72.79 55.48 -7.41
N LYS A 188 -71.96 54.42 -7.37
CA LYS A 188 -71.37 53.83 -8.59
C LYS A 188 -72.15 52.63 -9.12
N LEU A 189 -72.80 51.88 -8.24
CA LEU A 189 -73.50 50.64 -8.59
C LEU A 189 -75.02 50.74 -8.41
N ASP A 190 -75.54 51.85 -7.85
CA ASP A 190 -76.96 52.03 -7.53
C ASP A 190 -77.49 50.93 -6.59
N LEU A 191 -76.64 50.47 -5.68
CA LEU A 191 -76.94 49.43 -4.69
C LEU A 191 -76.97 50.03 -3.28
N ASN A 192 -78.09 49.89 -2.59
CA ASN A 192 -78.22 50.29 -1.18
C ASN A 192 -77.88 49.09 -0.28
N LEU A 193 -76.74 49.18 0.40
CA LEU A 193 -76.33 48.17 1.37
C LEU A 193 -77.06 48.36 2.71
N SER A 194 -77.48 47.26 3.32
CA SER A 194 -77.92 47.23 4.72
C SER A 194 -76.74 47.54 5.66
N ASN A 195 -77.03 48.12 6.83
CA ASN A 195 -76.03 48.33 7.90
C ASN A 195 -75.37 47.02 8.38
N GLU A 196 -75.96 45.86 8.09
CA GLU A 196 -75.41 44.55 8.48
C GLU A 196 -74.56 43.92 7.36
N ALA A 197 -74.57 44.48 6.15
CA ALA A 197 -73.92 43.88 4.98
C ALA A 197 -72.38 43.90 5.07
N ILE A 198 -71.81 44.85 5.81
CA ILE A 198 -70.37 44.97 6.02
C ILE A 198 -70.05 44.51 7.45
N GLN A 199 -69.21 43.48 7.58
CA GLN A 199 -68.73 43.03 8.88
C GLN A 199 -67.60 43.91 9.42
N ARG A 200 -66.73 44.37 8.51
CA ARG A 200 -65.61 45.28 8.83
C ARG A 200 -65.11 45.98 7.57
N ALA A 201 -64.71 47.23 7.71
CA ALA A 201 -63.99 47.99 6.68
C ALA A 201 -62.86 48.79 7.34
N HIS A 202 -61.65 48.73 6.79
CA HIS A 202 -60.52 49.53 7.27
C HIS A 202 -59.40 49.62 6.22
N ARG A 203 -58.55 50.65 6.36
CA ARG A 203 -57.34 50.82 5.54
C ARG A 203 -56.29 49.76 5.85
N LEU A 204 -55.61 49.28 4.81
CA LEU A 204 -54.47 48.37 4.91
C LEU A 204 -53.16 49.15 5.02
N GLY A 205 -52.33 48.80 6.00
CA GLY A 205 -50.98 49.36 6.16
C GLY A 205 -50.91 50.72 6.88
N ALA A 206 -49.68 51.21 7.06
CA ALA A 206 -49.38 52.48 7.71
C ALA A 206 -49.66 53.65 6.76
N TYR A 207 -50.19 54.75 7.30
CA TYR A 207 -50.46 55.95 6.50
C TYR A 207 -49.17 56.57 5.97
N VAL A 208 -49.17 56.92 4.68
CA VAL A 208 -48.08 57.64 4.01
C VAL A 208 -48.66 58.87 3.31
N PRO A 209 -48.11 60.09 3.52
CA PRO A 209 -48.57 61.28 2.81
C PRO A 209 -48.50 61.10 1.29
N ASN A 210 -49.53 61.57 0.57
CA ASN A 210 -49.68 61.45 -0.89
C ASN A 210 -49.84 60.02 -1.44
N GLU A 211 -50.01 59.02 -0.58
CA GLU A 211 -50.41 57.68 -1.00
C GLU A 211 -51.84 57.37 -0.55
N CYS A 212 -52.53 56.50 -1.30
CA CYS A 212 -53.88 56.06 -0.98
C CYS A 212 -53.85 54.59 -0.57
N ARG A 213 -53.86 54.31 0.75
CA ARG A 213 -53.95 52.92 1.23
C ARG A 213 -55.24 52.27 0.75
N PRO A 214 -55.22 51.01 0.30
CA PRO A 214 -56.46 50.32 -0.05
C PRO A 214 -57.34 50.10 1.18
N ILE A 215 -58.66 50.09 0.99
CA ILE A 215 -59.63 49.67 2.01
C ILE A 215 -59.91 48.19 1.80
N ILE A 216 -59.69 47.37 2.82
CA ILE A 216 -60.19 45.99 2.86
C ILE A 216 -61.56 45.99 3.52
N VAL A 217 -62.52 45.36 2.86
CA VAL A 217 -63.91 45.25 3.32
C VAL A 217 -64.26 43.78 3.39
N LYS A 218 -64.74 43.32 4.55
CA LYS A 218 -65.32 41.99 4.69
C LYS A 218 -66.83 42.12 4.65
N PHE A 219 -67.44 41.50 3.67
CA PHE A 219 -68.89 41.42 3.57
C PHE A 219 -69.42 40.26 4.41
N GLN A 220 -70.67 40.39 4.84
CA GLN A 220 -71.37 39.28 5.45
C GLN A 220 -71.67 38.25 4.35
N SER A 221 -71.17 37.02 4.50
CA SER A 221 -71.51 35.93 3.58
C SER A 221 -73.03 35.79 3.52
N SER A 222 -73.60 35.80 2.32
CA SER A 222 -74.95 35.29 2.12
C SER A 222 -74.95 33.82 2.57
N LYS A 223 -75.76 33.50 3.57
CA LYS A 223 -76.03 32.11 3.94
C LYS A 223 -76.89 31.45 2.89
#